data_AF-A0A9X4KMX4-F1
#
_entry.id   AF-A0A9X4KMX4-F1
#
_cell.length_a   1.000
_cell.length_b   1.000
_cell.length_c   1.000
_cell.angle_alpha   90.00
_cell.angle_beta   90.00
_cell.angle_gamma   90.00
#
_symmetry.space_group_name_H-M   'P 1'
#
loop_
_entity.id
_entity.type
_entity.pdbx_description
1 polymer ?
#
loop_
_entity_poly.entity_id
_entity_poly.type
_entity_poly.pdbx_seq_one_letter_code
_entity_poly.pdbx_strand_id
1 'polypeptide(L)'
;MWAAGDKRQLQEKWTHEDVMGATAHIVEYQPDLELKFKADDIAVRAKMSDYGDSIHIARMNGRYVLLIEADGLHFEKGMSPIELLHPEDIEQVLARMRGRPRPGH
;
A
#
# COMPACT_ATOMS: atom_id res chain seq x y z
N MET A 1 31.52 1.92 -6.63
CA MET A 1 30.38 1.13 -7.11
C MET A 1 29.87 0.31 -5.94
N TRP A 2 28.81 0.78 -5.25
CA TRP A 2 28.28 0.09 -4.06
C TRP A 2 27.17 -0.85 -4.53
N ALA A 3 27.49 -2.14 -4.62
CA ALA A 3 26.51 -3.20 -4.71
C ALA A 3 25.95 -3.45 -3.30
N ALA A 4 24.73 -2.99 -3.04
CA ALA A 4 23.94 -3.43 -1.90
C ALA A 4 22.82 -4.33 -2.43
N GLY A 5 23.00 -5.63 -2.22
CA GLY A 5 22.13 -6.70 -2.71
C GLY A 5 20.75 -6.76 -2.06
N ASP A 6 19.95 -7.68 -2.60
CA ASP A 6 18.64 -8.16 -2.09
C ASP A 6 17.51 -7.14 -1.94
N LYS A 7 17.20 -6.40 -3.02
CA LYS A 7 15.83 -5.88 -3.17
C LYS A 7 14.89 -7.06 -3.44
N ARG A 8 14.37 -7.69 -2.37
CA ARG A 8 13.27 -8.67 -2.46
C ARG A 8 12.07 -7.95 -3.05
N GLN A 9 11.71 -8.29 -4.28
CA GLN A 9 10.50 -7.81 -4.93
C GLN A 9 9.33 -8.71 -4.58
N LEU A 10 8.10 -8.22 -4.77
CA LEU A 10 6.91 -9.04 -4.69
C LEU A 10 7.06 -10.20 -5.69
N GLN A 11 7.01 -11.44 -5.20
CA GLN A 11 7.24 -12.62 -6.05
C GLN A 11 6.00 -13.07 -6.82
N GLU A 12 4.82 -12.49 -6.52
CA GLU A 12 3.53 -12.80 -7.17
C GLU A 12 3.18 -14.31 -7.17
N LYS A 13 3.59 -15.05 -6.14
CA LYS A 13 3.41 -16.52 -6.04
C LYS A 13 2.09 -16.96 -5.39
N TRP A 14 1.55 -16.12 -4.51
CA TRP A 14 0.39 -16.41 -3.68
C TRP A 14 -0.74 -15.44 -4.00
N THR A 15 -1.97 -15.94 -3.95
CA THR A 15 -3.17 -15.12 -4.08
C THR A 15 -3.37 -14.25 -2.84
N HIS A 16 -4.32 -13.31 -2.90
CA HIS A 16 -4.71 -12.52 -1.74
C HIS A 16 -5.18 -13.44 -0.59
N GLU A 17 -5.99 -14.45 -0.92
CA GLU A 17 -6.56 -15.40 0.03
C GLU A 17 -5.48 -16.27 0.70
N ASP A 18 -4.49 -16.74 -0.07
CA ASP A 18 -3.36 -17.49 0.46
C ASP A 18 -2.55 -16.65 1.46
N VAL A 19 -2.29 -15.38 1.12
CA VAL A 19 -1.57 -14.44 2.00
C VAL A 19 -2.39 -14.15 3.25
N MET A 20 -3.71 -13.94 3.12
CA MET A 20 -4.60 -13.73 4.26
C MET A 20 -4.59 -14.90 5.23
N GLY A 21 -4.70 -16.13 4.72
CA GLY A 21 -4.63 -17.34 5.56
C GLY A 21 -3.30 -17.46 6.30
N ALA A 22 -2.18 -17.19 5.61
CA ALA A 22 -0.86 -17.20 6.23
C ALA A 22 -0.70 -16.08 7.28
N THR A 23 -1.15 -14.87 6.96
CA THR A 23 -1.12 -13.71 7.86
C THR A 23 -1.89 -13.98 9.13
N ALA A 24 -3.13 -14.48 9.04
CA ALA A 24 -3.97 -14.81 10.19
C ALA A 24 -3.23 -15.74 11.17
N HIS A 25 -2.60 -16.79 10.65
CA HIS A 25 -1.83 -17.71 11.48
C HIS A 25 -0.59 -17.09 12.11
N ILE A 26 0.13 -16.20 11.40
CA ILE A 26 1.33 -15.55 11.94
C ILE A 26 0.97 -14.57 13.05
N VAL A 27 -0.07 -13.76 12.85
CA VAL A 27 -0.44 -12.71 13.83
C VAL A 27 -1.04 -13.28 15.11
N GLU A 28 -1.59 -14.50 15.10
CA GLU A 28 -1.99 -15.22 16.32
C GLU A 28 -0.84 -15.37 17.32
N TYR A 29 0.38 -15.61 16.83
CA TYR A 29 1.58 -15.77 17.67
C TYR A 29 2.44 -14.50 17.75
N GLN A 30 2.32 -13.61 16.76
CA GLN A 30 3.08 -12.36 16.67
C GLN A 30 2.16 -11.19 16.28
N PRO A 31 1.31 -10.71 17.20
CA PRO A 31 0.28 -9.70 16.89
C PRO A 31 0.86 -8.33 16.51
N ASP A 32 2.08 -8.04 16.95
CA ASP A 32 2.79 -6.80 16.65
C ASP A 32 3.81 -6.94 15.51
N LEU A 33 3.72 -8.02 14.72
CA LEU A 33 4.58 -8.18 13.55
C LEU A 33 4.39 -7.00 12.60
N GLU A 34 5.49 -6.39 12.21
CA GLU A 34 5.49 -5.20 11.35
C GLU A 34 5.47 -5.58 9.86
N LEU A 35 4.62 -4.90 9.09
CA LEU A 35 4.65 -4.87 7.63
C LEU A 35 5.42 -3.61 7.19
N LYS A 36 6.56 -3.79 6.51
CA LYS A 36 7.40 -2.68 6.05
C LYS A 36 7.98 -2.92 4.67
N PHE A 37 7.71 -2.01 3.75
CA PHE A 37 8.25 -2.05 2.39
C PHE A 37 8.28 -0.66 1.74
N LYS A 38 8.83 -0.58 0.53
CA LYS A 38 8.83 0.64 -0.30
C LYS A 38 8.04 0.40 -1.58
N ALA A 39 7.19 1.37 -1.94
CA ALA A 39 6.55 1.48 -3.24
C ALA A 39 7.12 2.72 -3.92
N ASP A 40 8.07 2.52 -4.84
CA ASP A 40 8.91 3.60 -5.39
C ASP A 40 9.56 4.44 -4.25
N ASP A 41 9.32 5.75 -4.24
CA ASP A 41 9.82 6.68 -3.21
C ASP A 41 8.93 6.73 -1.94
N ILE A 42 7.83 5.97 -1.91
CA ILE A 42 6.90 5.92 -0.78
C ILE A 42 7.34 4.81 0.17
N ALA A 43 7.57 5.17 1.44
CA ALA A 43 7.81 4.21 2.52
C ALA A 43 6.49 3.85 3.21
N VAL A 44 6.22 2.55 3.34
CA VAL A 44 5.02 2.03 4.00
C VAL A 44 5.44 1.28 5.26
N ARG A 45 4.76 1.57 6.37
CA ARG A 45 4.95 0.94 7.67
C ARG A 45 3.59 0.75 8.33
N ALA A 46 3.25 -0.48 8.67
CA ALA A 46 1.98 -0.88 9.27
C ALA A 46 2.18 -2.15 10.11
N LYS A 47 1.12 -2.66 10.73
CA LYS A 47 1.13 -4.03 11.27
C LYS A 47 0.82 -5.03 10.15
N MET A 48 1.31 -6.25 10.30
CA MET A 48 1.00 -7.34 9.36
C MET A 48 -0.50 -7.67 9.39
N SER A 49 -1.14 -7.49 10.54
CA SER A 49 -2.60 -7.63 10.72
C SER A 49 -3.42 -6.65 9.90
N ASP A 50 -2.83 -5.53 9.47
CA ASP A 50 -3.55 -4.49 8.73
C ASP A 50 -3.75 -4.89 7.26
N TYR A 51 -2.96 -5.83 6.75
CA TYR A 51 -3.11 -6.33 5.38
C TYR A 51 -4.41 -7.12 5.20
N GLY A 52 -5.20 -6.71 4.21
CA GLY A 52 -6.52 -7.27 3.89
C GLY A 52 -7.67 -6.77 4.77
N ASP A 53 -7.36 -5.93 5.76
CA ASP A 53 -8.36 -5.18 6.54
C ASP A 53 -8.32 -3.70 6.12
N SER A 54 -7.29 -2.97 6.55
CA SER A 54 -7.13 -1.54 6.24
C SER A 54 -6.11 -1.26 5.14
N ILE A 55 -5.27 -2.23 4.75
CA ILE A 55 -4.29 -2.09 3.67
C ILE A 55 -4.52 -3.15 2.61
N HIS A 56 -4.73 -2.69 1.37
CA HIS A 56 -4.91 -3.56 0.22
C HIS A 56 -3.86 -3.27 -0.85
N ILE A 57 -3.42 -4.32 -1.54
CA ILE A 57 -2.46 -4.21 -2.65
C ILE A 57 -3.14 -4.74 -3.90
N ALA A 58 -3.23 -3.89 -4.91
CA ALA A 58 -3.87 -4.17 -6.18
C ALA A 58 -2.97 -3.80 -7.36
N ARG A 59 -3.43 -4.12 -8.57
CA ARG A 59 -2.76 -3.74 -9.82
C ARG A 59 -3.71 -2.96 -10.70
N MET A 60 -3.27 -1.81 -11.20
CA MET A 60 -4.02 -1.01 -12.17
C MET A 60 -3.07 -0.37 -13.17
N ASN A 61 -3.40 -0.51 -14.47
CA ASN A 61 -2.55 -0.07 -15.59
C ASN A 61 -1.10 -0.58 -15.46
N GLY A 62 -0.97 -1.79 -14.92
CA GLY A 62 0.28 -2.49 -14.64
C GLY A 62 1.26 -1.73 -13.74
N ARG A 63 0.73 -0.90 -12.84
CA ARG A 63 1.40 -0.37 -11.64
C ARG A 63 0.82 -1.06 -10.40
N TYR A 64 1.60 -1.14 -9.34
CA TYR A 64 1.07 -1.47 -8.02
C TYR A 64 0.27 -0.28 -7.50
N VAL A 65 -0.88 -0.56 -6.91
CA VAL A 65 -1.74 0.40 -6.23
C VAL A 65 -1.92 -0.09 -4.80
N LEU A 66 -1.64 0.77 -3.84
CA LEU A 66 -1.96 0.53 -2.45
C LEU A 66 -3.23 1.33 -2.14
N LEU A 67 -4.19 0.69 -1.50
CA LEU A 67 -5.38 1.32 -0.92
C LEU A 67 -5.25 1.23 0.58
N ILE A 68 -5.48 2.35 1.26
CA ILE A 68 -5.40 2.44 2.72
C ILE A 68 -6.72 3.04 3.20
N GLU A 69 -7.43 2.28 4.03
CA GLU A 69 -8.68 2.69 4.66
C GLU A 69 -8.40 3.15 6.09
N ALA A 70 -8.97 4.30 6.47
CA ALA A 70 -8.78 4.88 7.80
C ALA A 70 -9.96 5.78 8.15
N ASP A 71 -10.30 5.84 9.44
CA ASP A 71 -11.36 6.72 9.95
C ASP A 71 -10.96 8.20 9.97
N GLY A 72 -9.66 8.50 9.93
CA GLY A 72 -9.16 9.87 9.95
C GLY A 72 -7.69 9.98 9.55
N LEU A 73 -7.32 11.15 9.01
CA LEU A 73 -5.96 11.48 8.61
C LEU A 73 -5.36 12.47 9.61
N HIS A 74 -4.14 12.18 10.06
CA HIS A 74 -3.39 13.02 10.99
C HIS A 74 -2.10 13.50 10.32
N PHE A 75 -1.85 14.80 10.39
CA PHE A 75 -0.69 15.43 9.78
C PHE A 75 0.31 15.86 10.86
N GLU A 76 1.60 15.70 10.57
CA GLU A 76 2.66 16.27 11.41
C GLU A 76 2.68 17.81 11.29
N LYS A 77 3.39 18.48 12.20
CA LYS A 77 3.45 19.95 12.21
C LYS A 77 3.98 20.49 10.87
N GLY A 78 3.20 21.36 10.25
CA GLY A 78 3.48 22.01 8.98
C GLY A 78 2.21 22.66 8.45
N MET A 79 2.29 23.26 7.26
CA MET A 79 1.12 23.66 6.49
C MET A 79 1.25 23.02 5.11
N SER A 80 0.44 22.00 4.83
CA SER A 80 0.31 21.40 3.52
C SER A 80 -1.07 21.70 2.95
N PRO A 81 -1.19 22.18 1.69
CA PRO A 81 -2.49 22.38 1.05
C PRO A 81 -3.38 21.13 1.05
N ILE A 82 -2.79 19.93 1.13
CA ILE A 82 -3.54 18.67 1.19
C ILE A 82 -4.43 18.55 2.44
N GLU A 83 -4.10 19.26 3.52
CA GLU A 83 -4.89 19.28 4.76
C GLU A 83 -6.26 19.95 4.56
N LEU A 84 -6.40 20.74 3.51
CA LEU A 84 -7.64 21.41 3.12
C LEU A 84 -8.44 20.64 2.06
N LEU A 85 -7.96 19.44 1.68
CA LEU A 85 -8.62 18.62 0.66
C LEU A 85 -10.01 18.21 1.15
N HIS A 86 -11.03 18.51 0.35
CA HIS A 86 -12.29 17.80 0.40
C HIS A 86 -12.16 16.52 -0.46
N PRO A 87 -12.18 15.31 0.14
CA PRO A 87 -11.94 14.09 -0.61
C PRO A 87 -13.01 13.85 -1.68
N GLU A 88 -12.57 13.41 -2.86
CA GLU A 88 -13.47 12.87 -3.89
C GLU A 88 -13.92 11.44 -3.51
N ASP A 89 -15.00 10.96 -4.13
CA ASP A 89 -15.40 9.57 -4.03
C ASP A 89 -14.33 8.66 -4.68
N ILE A 90 -14.11 7.47 -4.10
CA ILE A 90 -13.08 6.55 -4.55
C ILE A 90 -13.26 6.14 -6.02
N GLU A 91 -14.49 5.97 -6.50
CA GLU A 91 -14.77 5.60 -7.88
C GLU A 91 -14.30 6.69 -8.87
N GLN A 92 -14.38 7.96 -8.48
CA GLN A 92 -13.90 9.08 -9.29
C GLN A 92 -12.37 9.06 -9.40
N VAL A 93 -11.69 8.77 -8.29
CA VAL A 93 -10.23 8.62 -8.26
C VAL A 93 -9.79 7.44 -9.14
N LEU A 94 -10.45 6.28 -9.00
CA LEU A 94 -10.15 5.08 -9.79
C LEU A 94 -10.37 5.32 -11.29
N ALA A 95 -11.48 5.97 -11.68
CA ALA A 95 -11.74 6.32 -13.07
C ALA A 95 -10.63 7.21 -13.67
N ARG A 96 -10.20 8.25 -12.94
CA ARG A 96 -9.08 9.11 -13.35
C ARG A 96 -7.77 8.34 -13.47
N MET A 97 -7.49 7.43 -12.54
CA MET A 97 -6.26 6.61 -12.58
C MET A 97 -6.26 5.63 -13.77
N ARG A 98 -7.42 5.04 -14.11
CA ARG A 98 -7.57 4.17 -15.30
C ARG A 98 -7.26 4.92 -16.59
N GLY A 99 -7.64 6.19 -16.70
CA GLY A 99 -7.35 7.02 -17.86
C GLY A 99 -5.90 7.48 -17.99
N ARG A 100 -5.06 7.31 -16.96
CA ARG A 100 -3.68 7.81 -16.97
C ARG A 100 -2.72 6.84 -17.68
N PRO A 101 -2.03 7.26 -18.76
CA PRO A 101 -1.05 6.44 -19.45
C PRO A 101 0.10 6.03 -18.51
N ARG A 102 0.83 4.97 -18.88
CA ARG A 102 2.08 4.65 -18.19
C ARG A 102 3.09 5.78 -18.47
N PRO A 103 3.72 6.39 -17.46
CA PRO A 103 4.84 7.29 -17.73
C PRO A 103 5.93 6.48 -18.44
N GLY A 104 6.33 6.91 -19.65
CA GLY A 104 7.35 6.25 -20.47
C GLY A 104 6.87 5.53 -21.74
N HIS A 105 5.64 5.79 -22.22
CA HIS A 105 5.24 5.58 -23.63
C HIS A 105 4.64 6.86 -24.18
#